data_AF-A0AA44F9M3-F1
#
_entry.id   AF-A0AA44F9M3-F1
#
_cell.length_a   1.000
_cell.length_b   1.000
_cell.length_c   1.000
_cell.angle_alpha   90.00
_cell.angle_beta   90.00
_cell.angle_gamma   90.00
#
_symmetry.space_group_name_H-M   'P 1'
#
loop_
_entity.id
_entity.type
_entity.pdbx_description
1 polymer ?
#
loop_
_entity_poly.entity_id
_entity_poly.type
_entity_poly.pdbx_seq_one_letter_code
_entity_poly.pdbx_strand_id
1 'polypeptide(L)'
;MVIRIKKPNDELDKFLLRMPDGLRERIKIAADANNRSMNAEIVSALEATFPEEVYRYTELKLVYELDQILDKISEVRNSVIAQVEETVTEDFKSEAIEPLKKVRLKKSIKRSSK
;
A
#
# COMPACT_ATOMS: atom_id res chain seq x y z
N MET A 1 -13.33 3.79 -15.29
CA MET A 1 -13.89 3.27 -14.02
C MET A 1 -14.23 4.48 -13.17
N VAL A 2 -15.52 4.78 -12.98
CA VAL A 2 -15.98 6.02 -12.33
C VAL A 2 -16.00 5.78 -10.82
N ILE A 3 -15.18 6.51 -10.07
CA ILE A 3 -15.20 6.47 -8.60
C ILE A 3 -16.45 7.24 -8.17
N ARG A 4 -17.50 6.53 -7.75
CA ARG A 4 -18.64 7.15 -7.07
C ARG A 4 -18.21 7.50 -5.65
N ILE A 5 -18.06 8.79 -5.38
CA ILE A 5 -17.98 9.29 -4.00
C ILE A 5 -19.42 9.24 -3.44
N LYS A 6 -19.70 8.23 -2.61
CA LYS A 6 -21.00 8.08 -1.93
C LYS A 6 -21.16 9.27 -0.97
N LYS A 7 -22.18 10.10 -1.19
CA LYS A 7 -22.53 11.21 -0.29
C LYS A 7 -22.86 10.64 1.11
N PRO A 8 -22.57 11.38 2.20
CA PRO A 8 -22.85 10.88 3.53
C PRO A 8 -24.37 10.89 3.74
N ASN A 9 -24.90 9.72 4.06
CA ASN A 9 -26.23 9.47 4.61
C ASN A 9 -27.39 9.34 3.61
N ASP A 10 -27.71 8.10 3.22
CA ASP A 10 -29.12 7.73 2.93
C ASP A 10 -29.41 6.22 3.11
N GLU A 11 -28.39 5.35 3.11
CA GLU A 11 -28.57 3.94 3.49
C GLU A 11 -27.36 3.50 4.35
N LEU A 12 -27.41 3.83 5.63
CA LEU A 12 -26.59 3.13 6.63
C LEU A 12 -27.26 1.78 6.90
N ASP A 13 -26.50 0.71 6.78
CA ASP A 13 -26.98 -0.63 7.11
C ASP A 13 -27.39 -0.67 8.58
N LYS A 14 -28.65 -1.01 8.83
CA LYS A 14 -29.21 -1.12 10.17
C LYS A 14 -29.22 -2.59 10.59
N PHE A 15 -28.54 -2.88 11.69
CA PHE A 15 -28.48 -4.22 12.25
C PHE A 15 -29.12 -4.24 13.64
N LEU A 16 -30.05 -5.17 13.87
CA LEU A 16 -30.67 -5.36 15.19
C LEU A 16 -29.77 -6.23 16.06
N LEU A 17 -29.12 -5.63 17.06
CA LEU A 17 -28.24 -6.34 17.98
C LEU A 17 -29.02 -6.84 19.21
N ARG A 18 -28.95 -8.15 19.48
CA ARG A 18 -29.42 -8.72 20.75
C ARG A 18 -28.30 -8.57 21.78
N MET A 19 -28.58 -7.80 22.84
CA MET A 19 -27.62 -7.55 23.91
C MET A 19 -27.99 -8.38 25.14
N PRO A 20 -27.01 -8.97 25.86
CA PRO A 20 -27.24 -9.51 27.19
C PRO A 20 -27.58 -8.39 28.19
N ASP A 21 -28.20 -8.77 29.31
CA ASP A 21 -28.63 -7.84 30.34
C ASP A 21 -27.48 -6.95 30.84
N GLY A 22 -27.79 -5.66 31.04
CA GLY A 22 -26.84 -4.66 31.52
C GLY A 22 -25.80 -4.17 30.50
N LEU A 23 -25.60 -4.84 29.36
CA LEU A 23 -24.61 -4.39 28.37
C LEU A 23 -24.97 -3.03 27.77
N ARG A 24 -26.25 -2.78 27.50
CA ARG A 24 -26.71 -1.50 26.95
C ARG A 24 -26.37 -0.33 27.86
N GLU A 25 -26.52 -0.49 29.17
CA GLU A 25 -26.22 0.57 30.15
C GLU A 25 -24.71 0.82 30.23
N ARG A 26 -23.89 -0.23 30.17
CA ARG A 26 -22.43 -0.10 30.12
C ARG A 26 -21.97 0.70 28.89
N ILE A 27 -22.58 0.44 27.72
CA ILE A 27 -22.28 1.21 26.49
C ILE A 27 -22.71 2.67 26.66
N LYS A 28 -23.86 2.93 27.28
CA LYS A 28 -24.34 4.29 27.54
C LYS A 28 -23.34 5.08 28.39
N ILE A 29 -22.89 4.51 29.50
CA ILE A 29 -21.91 5.13 30.40
C ILE A 29 -20.60 5.43 29.66
N ALA A 30 -20.11 4.50 28.84
CA ALA A 30 -18.91 4.69 28.04
C ALA A 30 -19.09 5.81 26.98
N ALA A 31 -20.24 5.84 26.30
CA ALA A 31 -20.54 6.86 25.31
C ALA A 31 -20.61 8.26 25.94
N ASP A 32 -21.27 8.40 27.09
CA ASP A 32 -21.35 9.65 27.84
C ASP A 32 -19.96 10.12 28.29
N ALA A 33 -19.13 9.21 28.82
CA ALA A 33 -17.74 9.52 29.21
C ALA A 33 -16.87 9.97 28.02
N ASN A 34 -17.13 9.43 26.82
CA ASN A 34 -16.40 9.76 25.59
C ASN A 34 -17.01 10.93 24.80
N ASN A 35 -18.08 11.56 25.29
CA ASN A 35 -18.84 12.60 24.58
C ASN A 35 -19.30 12.15 23.18
N ARG A 36 -19.76 10.90 23.06
CA ARG A 36 -20.27 10.30 21.83
C ARG A 36 -21.72 9.87 21.99
N SER A 37 -22.43 9.73 20.88
CA SER A 37 -23.69 8.99 20.90
C SER A 37 -23.41 7.50 21.15
N MET A 38 -24.38 6.79 21.72
CA MET A 38 -24.27 5.33 21.93
C MET A 38 -23.95 4.59 20.63
N ASN A 39 -24.53 5.01 19.50
CA ASN A 39 -24.23 4.44 18.20
C ASN A 39 -22.78 4.71 17.76
N ALA A 40 -22.30 5.95 17.95
CA ALA A 40 -20.91 6.31 17.63
C ALA A 40 -19.90 5.53 18.50
N GLU A 41 -20.23 5.26 19.77
CA GLU A 41 -19.39 4.44 20.63
C GLU A 41 -19.37 2.97 20.19
N ILE A 42 -20.53 2.39 19.80
CA ILE A 42 -20.59 1.04 19.26
C ILE A 42 -19.76 0.94 17.97
N VAL A 43 -19.93 1.89 17.04
CA VAL A 43 -19.16 1.92 15.79
C VAL A 43 -17.66 2.03 16.09
N SER A 44 -17.25 2.95 16.97
CA SER A 44 -15.84 3.12 17.33
C SER A 44 -15.22 1.85 17.93
N ALA A 45 -15.95 1.14 18.79
CA ALA A 45 -15.48 -0.12 19.37
C ALA A 45 -15.37 -1.23 18.32
N LEU A 46 -16.30 -1.28 17.37
CA LEU A 46 -16.27 -2.23 16.25
C LEU A 46 -15.11 -1.92 15.30
N GLU A 47 -14.89 -0.67 14.91
CA GLU A 47 -13.77 -0.26 14.04
C GLU A 47 -12.40 -0.56 14.65
N ALA A 48 -12.27 -0.42 15.98
CA ALA A 48 -11.04 -0.80 16.67
C ALA A 48 -10.75 -2.32 16.60
N THR A 49 -11.80 -3.14 16.54
CA THR A 49 -11.68 -4.61 16.50
C THR A 49 -11.64 -5.16 15.08
N PHE A 50 -12.38 -4.53 14.18
CA PHE A 50 -12.54 -4.87 12.76
C PHE A 50 -12.19 -3.62 11.93
N PRO A 51 -10.89 -3.26 11.86
CA PRO A 51 -10.48 -2.12 11.07
C PRO A 51 -10.85 -2.34 9.60
N GLU A 52 -11.18 -1.27 8.88
CA GLU A 52 -11.39 -1.32 7.44
C GLU A 52 -10.17 -1.99 6.78
N GLU A 53 -10.38 -2.88 5.80
CA GLU A 53 -9.30 -3.51 5.05
C GLU A 53 -8.64 -2.48 4.11
N VAL A 54 -7.97 -1.48 4.67
CA VAL A 54 -7.12 -0.52 3.94
C VAL A 54 -5.87 -1.21 3.39
N TYR A 55 -5.65 -2.48 3.75
CA TYR A 55 -4.51 -3.31 3.35
C TYR A 55 -4.38 -3.55 1.85
N ARG A 56 -5.33 -3.15 1.00
CA ARG A 56 -5.19 -3.36 -0.46
C ARG A 56 -4.55 -2.21 -1.23
N TYR A 57 -4.64 -0.96 -0.75
CA TYR A 57 -4.13 0.20 -1.49
C TYR A 57 -2.71 0.60 -1.08
N THR A 58 -2.37 0.48 0.21
CA THR A 58 -1.04 0.89 0.72
C THR A 58 0.07 -0.07 0.26
N GLU A 59 -0.19 -1.38 0.31
CA GLU A 59 0.79 -2.40 -0.09
C GLU A 59 1.06 -2.36 -1.60
N LEU A 60 0.01 -2.18 -2.43
CA LEU A 60 0.17 -2.04 -3.88
C LEU A 60 0.86 -0.73 -4.27
N LYS A 61 0.61 0.37 -3.54
CA LYS A 61 1.32 1.64 -3.74
C LYS A 61 2.81 1.48 -3.45
N LEU A 62 3.17 0.79 -2.38
CA LEU A 62 4.57 0.53 -2.04
C LEU A 62 5.26 -0.34 -3.12
N VAL A 63 4.59 -1.38 -3.61
CA VAL A 63 5.11 -2.20 -4.72
C VAL A 63 5.33 -1.36 -5.98
N TYR A 64 4.40 -0.46 -6.31
CA TYR A 64 4.54 0.44 -7.47
C TYR A 64 5.70 1.43 -7.30
N GLU A 65 5.88 2.00 -6.11
CA GLU A 65 7.01 2.87 -5.79
C GLU A 65 8.35 2.12 -5.86
N LEU A 66 8.38 0.86 -5.38
CA LEU A 66 9.57 0.00 -5.49
C LEU A 66 9.93 -0.28 -6.95
N ASP A 67 8.96 -0.57 -7.81
CA ASP A 67 9.19 -0.78 -9.24
C ASP A 67 9.81 0.47 -9.90
N GLN A 68 9.30 1.67 -9.58
CA GLN A 68 9.86 2.92 -10.11
C GLN A 68 11.30 3.17 -9.63
N ILE A 69 11.58 2.86 -8.36
CA ILE A 69 12.93 2.98 -7.80
C ILE A 69 13.88 2.00 -8.49
N LEU A 70 13.46 0.76 -8.71
CA LEU A 70 14.26 -0.27 -9.39
C LEU A 70 14.58 0.12 -10.84
N ASP A 71 13.65 0.72 -11.56
CA ASP A 71 13.87 1.20 -12.93
C ASP A 71 14.92 2.33 -12.94
N LYS A 72 14.81 3.30 -12.04
CA LYS A 72 15.80 4.40 -11.90
C LYS A 72 17.19 3.89 -11.53
N ILE A 73 17.28 2.96 -10.56
CA ILE A 73 18.55 2.34 -10.17
C ILE A 73 19.17 1.60 -11.36
N SER A 74 18.35 0.89 -12.14
CA SER A 74 18.82 0.16 -13.32
C SER A 74 19.38 1.10 -14.39
N GLU A 75 18.73 2.25 -14.60
CA GLU A 75 19.20 3.29 -15.53
C GLU A 75 20.55 3.86 -15.10
N VAL A 76 20.67 4.29 -13.83
CA VAL A 76 21.92 4.82 -13.27
C VAL A 76 23.04 3.78 -13.31
N ARG A 77 22.76 2.53 -12.94
CA ARG A 77 23.75 1.45 -13.01
C ARG A 77 24.26 1.25 -14.44
N ASN A 78 23.36 1.22 -15.42
CA ASN A 78 23.74 1.00 -16.81
C ASN A 78 24.54 2.19 -17.37
N SER A 79 24.22 3.42 -16.98
CA SER A 79 24.98 4.60 -17.41
C SER A 79 26.39 4.61 -16.82
N VAL A 80 26.55 4.25 -15.54
CA VAL A 80 27.86 4.11 -14.89
C VAL A 80 28.67 3.01 -15.57
N ILE A 81 28.07 1.85 -15.84
CA ILE A 81 28.74 0.75 -16.56
C ILE A 81 29.24 1.23 -17.94
N ALA A 82 28.41 1.95 -18.70
CA ALA A 82 28.79 2.48 -20.00
C ALA A 82 29.93 3.51 -19.92
N GLN A 83 29.91 4.40 -18.92
CA GLN A 83 30.99 5.38 -18.71
C GLN A 83 32.32 4.72 -18.34
N VAL A 84 32.28 3.69 -17.49
CA VAL A 84 33.48 2.94 -17.11
C VAL A 84 34.04 2.18 -18.33
N GLU A 85 33.19 1.57 -19.15
CA GLU A 85 33.62 0.90 -20.39
C GLU A 85 34.37 1.79 -21.37
N GLU A 86 33.97 3.06 -21.48
CA GLU A 86 34.62 4.01 -22.37
C GLU A 86 36.00 4.45 -21.85
N THR A 87 36.25 4.31 -20.55
CA THR A 87 37.43 4.86 -19.87
C THR A 87 38.46 3.82 -19.44
N VAL A 88 38.16 2.52 -19.53
CA VAL A 88 39.04 1.43 -19.05
C VAL A 88 39.62 0.57 -20.18
N THR A 89 40.78 -0.04 -19.90
CA THR A 89 41.48 -0.96 -20.80
C THR A 89 40.72 -2.29 -20.99
N GLU A 90 40.95 -2.97 -22.11
CA GLU A 90 40.28 -4.24 -22.46
C GLU A 90 40.42 -5.32 -21.37
N ASP A 91 41.61 -5.43 -20.77
CA ASP A 91 41.86 -6.40 -19.69
C ASP A 91 40.92 -6.17 -18.49
N PHE A 92 40.69 -4.91 -18.12
CA PHE A 92 39.79 -4.53 -17.03
C PHE A 92 38.31 -4.72 -17.36
N LYS A 93 37.93 -4.62 -18.65
CA LYS A 93 36.54 -4.88 -19.11
C LYS A 93 36.13 -6.33 -18.85
N SER A 94 37.03 -7.26 -19.11
CA SER A 94 36.77 -8.70 -18.94
C SER A 94 36.59 -9.11 -17.47
N GLU A 95 37.36 -8.50 -16.56
CA GLU A 95 37.39 -8.86 -15.14
C GLU A 95 36.25 -8.21 -14.35
N ALA A 96 35.97 -6.92 -14.57
CA ALA A 96 35.06 -6.16 -13.73
C ALA A 96 33.67 -5.89 -14.36
N ILE A 97 33.58 -5.76 -15.69
CA ILE A 97 32.37 -5.24 -16.35
C ILE A 97 31.48 -6.34 -16.92
N GLU A 98 32.07 -7.37 -17.54
CA GLU A 98 31.30 -8.49 -18.08
C GLU A 98 30.41 -9.21 -17.05
N PRO A 99 30.85 -9.44 -15.79
CA PRO A 99 29.99 -10.03 -14.77
C PRO A 99 28.77 -9.14 -14.45
N LEU A 100 28.95 -7.82 -14.43
CA LEU A 100 27.89 -6.85 -14.13
C LEU A 100 26.83 -6.78 -15.24
N LYS A 101 27.22 -6.97 -16.51
CA LYS A 101 26.30 -7.08 -17.66
C LYS A 101 25.41 -8.32 -17.59
N LYS A 102 25.89 -9.41 -16.98
CA LYS A 102 25.15 -10.68 -16.85
C LYS A 102 24.07 -10.62 -15.77
N VAL A 103 24.20 -9.72 -14.78
CA VAL A 103 23.18 -9.49 -13.74
C VAL A 103 22.00 -8.70 -14.31
N ARG A 104 21.13 -9.43 -14.99
CA ARG A 104 19.88 -8.91 -15.55
C ARG A 104 18.88 -8.66 -14.42
N LEU A 105 18.88 -7.45 -13.87
CA LEU A 105 17.66 -6.90 -13.26
C LEU A 105 16.61 -6.88 -14.38
N LYS A 106 15.65 -7.81 -14.31
CA LYS A 106 14.64 -7.97 -15.38
C LYS A 106 13.99 -6.59 -15.58
N LYS A 107 13.98 -6.09 -16.82
CA LYS A 107 13.09 -4.98 -17.21
C LYS A 107 11.71 -5.34 -16.68
N SER A 108 11.15 -4.50 -15.82
CA SER A 108 9.78 -4.66 -15.36
C SER A 108 8.91 -4.91 -16.58
N ILE A 109 8.06 -5.92 -16.44
CA ILE A 109 7.24 -6.56 -17.47
C ILE A 109 6.76 -5.50 -18.46
N LYS A 110 7.06 -5.68 -19.76
CA LYS A 110 6.41 -4.93 -20.84
C LYS A 110 4.91 -4.98 -20.56
N ARG A 111 4.32 -3.87 -20.11
CA ARG A 111 2.87 -3.69 -20.10
C ARG A 111 2.46 -3.67 -21.57
N SER A 112 2.20 -4.85 -22.11
CA SER A 112 1.49 -5.03 -23.37
C SER A 112 0.11 -4.42 -23.17
N SER A 113 -0.13 -3.37 -23.94
CA SER A 113 -1.43 -2.83 -24.29
C SER A 113 -2.52 -3.89 -24.47
N LYS A 114 -3.64 -3.70 -23.78
CA LYS A 114 -5.01 -3.72 -24.35
C LYS A 114 -5.98 -3.02 -23.40
#